data_AF-X0XZK8-F1
#
_entry.id   AF-X0XZK8-F1
#
_cell.length_a   1.000
_cell.length_b   1.000
_cell.length_c   1.000
_cell.angle_alpha   90.00
_cell.angle_beta   90.00
_cell.angle_gamma   90.00
#
_symmetry.space_group_name_H-M   'P 1'
#
loop_
_entity.id
_entity.type
_entity.pdbx_description
1 polymer ?
#
loop_
_entity_poly.entity_id
_entity_poly.type
_entity_poly.pdbx_seq_one_letter_code
_entity_poly.pdbx_strand_id
1 'polypeptide(L)'
;SCEKTGYLPEKKPGEFWAAYIGTIGRCYDIKTLLKTAGLLKSSHPNIKFFIAGDGPEYNALKNIAAREQLTNCDFLGLLKYG
;
A
#
# COMPACT_ATOMS: atom_id res chain seq x y z
N SER A 1 12.48 -15.53 -10.08
CA SER A 1 12.08 -14.48 -9.13
C SER A 1 11.32 -13.44 -9.93
N CYS A 2 10.03 -13.26 -9.70
CA CYS A 2 9.23 -12.29 -10.47
C CYS A 2 9.47 -10.90 -9.85
N GLU A 3 10.19 -10.03 -10.56
CA GLU A 3 10.48 -8.68 -10.07
C GLU A 3 9.17 -7.89 -9.91
N LYS A 4 8.78 -7.62 -8.66
CA LYS A 4 7.62 -6.79 -8.31
C LYS A 4 7.99 -5.33 -8.57
N THR A 5 7.89 -4.88 -9.82
CA THR A 5 8.23 -3.52 -10.20
C THR A 5 6.96 -2.73 -10.49
N GLY A 6 6.89 -1.49 -9.99
CA GLY A 6 5.72 -0.63 -10.17
C GLY A 6 6.09 0.84 -10.28
N TYR A 7 5.10 1.64 -10.61
CA TYR A 7 5.18 3.09 -10.76
C TYR A 7 4.13 3.74 -9.87
N LEU A 8 4.41 4.96 -9.40
CA LEU A 8 3.38 5.78 -8.77
C LEU A 8 2.38 6.22 -9.85
N PRO A 9 1.07 6.08 -9.61
CA PRO A 9 0.08 6.58 -10.55
C PRO A 9 0.11 8.11 -10.62
N GLU A 10 -0.65 8.70 -11.55
CA GLU A 10 -0.91 10.13 -11.54
C GLU A 10 -1.84 10.49 -10.38
N LYS A 11 -1.46 11.50 -9.58
CA LYS A 11 -2.25 11.97 -8.45
C LYS A 11 -3.39 12.86 -8.92
N LYS A 12 -4.63 12.43 -8.68
CA LYS A 12 -5.81 13.23 -9.06
C LYS A 12 -6.05 14.38 -8.06
N PRO A 13 -6.60 15.52 -8.52
CA PRO A 13 -7.00 16.60 -7.63
C PRO A 13 -7.94 16.12 -6.52
N GLY A 14 -7.69 16.56 -5.29
CA GLY A 14 -8.50 16.19 -4.12
C GLY A 14 -8.16 14.85 -3.47
N GLU A 15 -7.29 14.03 -4.07
CA GLU A 15 -6.81 12.82 -3.42
C GLU A 15 -5.85 13.15 -2.28
N PHE A 16 -5.95 12.44 -1.16
CA PHE A 16 -4.96 12.43 -0.09
C PHE A 16 -4.17 11.13 -0.15
N TRP A 17 -2.84 11.21 -0.29
CA TRP A 17 -2.01 10.00 -0.43
C TRP A 17 -1.18 9.80 0.83
N ALA A 18 -1.23 8.60 1.39
CA ALA A 18 -0.35 8.14 2.45
C ALA A 18 0.49 6.98 1.90
N ALA A 19 1.81 7.18 1.78
CA ALA A 19 2.70 6.19 1.19
C ALA A 19 3.70 5.66 2.21
N TYR A 20 3.90 4.34 2.21
CA TYR A 20 5.05 3.68 2.80
C TYR A 20 6.04 3.33 1.69
N ILE A 21 7.31 3.73 1.83
CA ILE A 21 8.38 3.45 0.87
C ILE A 21 9.56 2.89 1.66
N GLY A 22 9.91 1.62 1.45
CA GLY A 22 11.06 1.00 2.11
C GLY A 22 10.98 -0.52 2.17
N THR A 23 11.94 -1.15 2.87
CA THR A 23 11.95 -2.61 3.03
C THR A 23 10.77 -3.09 3.88
N ILE A 24 10.08 -4.14 3.44
CA ILE A 24 8.91 -4.70 4.11
C ILE A 24 9.36 -5.84 5.04
N GLY A 25 9.90 -5.45 6.19
CA GLY A 25 10.39 -6.34 7.25
C GLY A 25 9.40 -6.58 8.40
N ARG A 26 9.67 -7.59 9.23
CA ARG A 26 8.80 -8.03 10.35
C ARG A 26 8.57 -6.98 11.45
N CYS A 27 9.44 -5.98 11.57
CA CYS A 27 9.37 -4.97 12.63
C CYS A 27 8.53 -3.75 12.27
N TYR A 28 8.14 -3.58 11.00
CA TYR A 28 7.34 -2.42 10.61
C TYR A 28 5.86 -2.69 10.83
N ASP A 29 5.20 -1.77 11.51
CA ASP A 29 3.75 -1.84 11.75
C ASP A 29 2.94 -1.38 10.53
N ILE A 30 3.26 -1.94 9.35
CA ILE A 30 2.48 -1.75 8.11
C ILE A 30 1.07 -2.31 8.30
N LYS A 31 0.88 -3.23 9.25
CA LYS A 31 -0.43 -3.72 9.67
C LYS A 31 -1.31 -2.59 10.23
N THR A 32 -0.75 -1.68 11.02
CA THR A 32 -1.47 -0.47 11.46
C THR A 32 -1.90 0.40 10.29
N LEU A 33 -1.06 0.53 9.24
CA LEU A 33 -1.46 1.24 8.02
C LEU A 33 -2.68 0.59 7.34
N LEU A 34 -2.68 -0.73 7.19
CA LEU A 34 -3.81 -1.48 6.63
C LEU A 34 -5.06 -1.36 7.51
N LYS A 35 -4.91 -1.39 8.83
CA LYS A 35 -6.02 -1.18 9.78
C LYS A 35 -6.64 0.21 9.61
N THR A 36 -5.80 1.25 9.54
CA THR A 36 -6.27 2.62 9.29
C THR A 36 -6.98 2.74 7.94
N ALA A 37 -6.45 2.10 6.89
CA ALA A 37 -7.10 2.07 5.59
C ALA A 37 -8.52 1.46 5.66
N GLY A 38 -8.68 0.36 6.41
CA GLY A 38 -9.98 -0.25 6.66
C GLY A 38 -10.97 0.66 7.41
N LEU A 39 -10.50 1.45 8.37
CA LEU A 39 -11.34 2.41 9.09
C LEU A 39 -11.79 3.58 8.22
N LEU A 40 -10.97 3.99 7.26
CA LEU A 40 -11.20 5.19 6.45
C LEU A 40 -11.87 4.89 5.10
N LYS A 41 -11.91 3.62 4.64
CA LYS A 41 -12.35 3.26 3.29
C LYS A 41 -13.75 3.74 2.92
N SER A 42 -14.65 3.90 3.89
CA SER A 42 -16.03 4.35 3.67
C SER A 42 -16.26 5.84 3.97
N SER A 43 -15.54 6.41 4.93
CA SER A 43 -15.75 7.80 5.38
C SER A 43 -14.88 8.82 4.64
N HIS A 44 -13.76 8.39 4.08
CA HIS A 44 -12.79 9.26 3.39
C HIS A 44 -12.44 8.67 2.02
N PRO A 45 -13.35 8.67 1.03
CA PRO A 45 -13.14 8.01 -0.26
C PRO A 45 -11.96 8.57 -1.06
N ASN A 46 -11.49 9.76 -0.72
CA ASN A 46 -10.36 10.41 -1.38
C ASN A 46 -8.99 10.00 -0.81
N ILE A 47 -8.94 9.23 0.29
CA ILE A 47 -7.67 8.75 0.84
C ILE A 47 -7.20 7.50 0.10
N LYS A 48 -5.92 7.48 -0.28
CA LYS A 48 -5.25 6.33 -0.88
C LYS A 48 -3.98 5.99 -0.14
N PHE A 49 -3.78 4.70 0.08
CA PHE A 49 -2.60 4.14 0.73
C PHE A 49 -1.74 3.43 -0.30
N PHE A 50 -0.45 3.78 -0.36
CA PHE A 50 0.50 3.14 -1.26
C PHE A 50 1.58 2.43 -0.47
N ILE A 51 1.87 1.19 -0.82
CA ILE A 51 2.91 0.37 -0.20
C ILE A 51 3.93 0.02 -1.27
N ALA A 52 5.06 0.70 -1.22
CA ALA A 52 6.19 0.53 -2.11
C ALA A 52 7.38 -0.08 -1.37
N GLY A 53 8.00 -1.06 -2.02
CA GLY A 53 9.13 -1.82 -1.51
C GLY A 53 8.94 -3.32 -1.67
N ASP A 54 9.92 -4.06 -1.17
CA ASP A 54 9.90 -5.52 -1.14
C ASP A 54 10.38 -6.05 0.21
N GLY A 55 10.04 -7.29 0.49
CA GLY A 55 10.42 -7.96 1.72
C GLY A 55 9.55 -9.19 2.00
N PRO A 56 9.93 -10.00 3.01
CA PRO A 56 9.29 -11.28 3.30
C PRO A 56 7.78 -11.17 3.58
N GLU A 57 7.34 -10.07 4.18
CA GLU A 57 5.94 -9.88 4.58
C GLU A 57 5.05 -9.31 3.47
N TYR A 58 5.60 -8.97 2.29
CA TYR A 58 4.85 -8.31 1.21
C TYR A 58 3.58 -9.08 0.83
N ASN A 59 3.72 -10.39 0.58
CA ASN A 59 2.60 -11.23 0.15
C ASN A 59 1.58 -11.42 1.28
N ALA A 60 2.03 -11.52 2.53
CA ALA A 60 1.14 -11.63 3.68
C ALA A 60 0.29 -10.37 3.85
N LEU A 61 0.90 -9.18 3.75
CA LEU A 61 0.21 -7.89 3.81
C LEU A 61 -0.78 -7.72 2.65
N LYS A 62 -0.39 -8.11 1.43
CA LYS A 62 -1.27 -8.09 0.26
C LYS A 62 -2.49 -9.00 0.46
N ASN A 63 -2.30 -10.19 1.01
CA ASN A 63 -3.39 -11.12 1.32
C ASN A 63 -4.33 -10.58 2.41
N ILE A 64 -3.79 -9.90 3.43
CA ILE A 64 -4.60 -9.22 4.45
C ILE A 64 -5.47 -8.14 3.80
N ALA A 65 -4.88 -7.28 2.96
CA ALA A 65 -5.63 -6.23 2.27
C ALA A 65 -6.75 -6.77 1.38
N ALA A 66 -6.50 -7.88 0.68
CA ALA A 66 -7.52 -8.56 -0.12
C ALA A 66 -8.64 -9.14 0.76
N ARG A 67 -8.29 -9.82 1.86
CA ARG A 67 -9.25 -10.40 2.81
C ARG A 67 -10.15 -9.34 3.45
N GLU A 68 -9.58 -8.19 3.80
CA GLU A 68 -10.29 -7.06 4.41
C GLU A 68 -10.99 -6.15 3.38
N GLN A 69 -10.90 -6.50 2.09
CA GLN A 69 -11.46 -5.74 0.96
C GLN A 69 -11.09 -4.26 1.04
N LEU A 70 -9.79 -3.99 1.18
CA LEU A 70 -9.24 -2.63 1.21
C LEU A 70 -9.15 -2.09 -0.21
N THR A 71 -10.17 -1.36 -0.63
CA THR A 71 -10.26 -0.74 -1.97
C THR A 71 -9.41 0.53 -2.11
N ASN A 72 -8.85 1.01 -1.01
CA ASN A 72 -8.03 2.22 -0.93
C ASN A 72 -6.55 1.92 -0.64
N CYS A 73 -6.08 0.68 -0.88
CA CYS A 73 -4.70 0.26 -0.67
C CYS A 73 -4.10 -0.34 -1.95
N ASP A 74 -2.99 0.23 -2.42
CA ASP A 74 -2.25 -0.22 -3.58
C ASP A 74 -0.83 -0.69 -3.19
N PHE A 75 -0.47 -1.89 -3.65
CA PHE A 75 0.85 -2.48 -3.43
C PHE A 75 1.67 -2.36 -4.72
N LEU A 76 2.66 -1.46 -4.72
CA LEU A 76 3.42 -1.07 -5.90
C LEU A 76 4.69 -1.89 -6.12
N GLY A 77 5.17 -2.60 -5.10
CA GLY A 77 6.47 -3.27 -5.17
C GLY A 77 7.64 -2.28 -5.21
N LEU A 78 8.78 -2.70 -5.75
CA LEU A 78 9.94 -1.83 -5.97
C LEU A 78 9.61 -0.78 -7.02
N LEU A 79 9.66 0.49 -6.61
CA LEU A 79 9.47 1.60 -7.51
C LEU A 79 10.70 1.75 -8.39
N LYS A 80 10.48 1.84 -9.72
CA LYS A 80 11.50 2.34 -10.63
C LYS A 80 11.34 3.85 -10.73
N TYR A 81 12.44 4.58 -10.50
CA TYR A 81 12.52 5.98 -10.91
C TYR A 81 12.84 6.00 -12.40
N GLY A 82 11.93 6.54 -13.20
CA GLY A 82 12.10 6.81 -14.62
C GLY A 82 12.22 8.31 -14.84
#